data_AF-A0A8W8NBC7-F1
#
_entry.id   AF-A0A8W8NBC7-F1
#
_cell.length_a   1.000
_cell.length_b   1.000
_cell.length_c   1.000
_cell.angle_alpha   90.00
_cell.angle_beta   90.00
_cell.angle_gamma   90.00
#
_symmetry.space_group_name_H-M   'P 1'
#
loop_
_entity.id
_entity.type
_entity.pdbx_description
1 polymer ?
#
loop_
_entity_poly.entity_id
_entity_poly.type
_entity_poly.pdbx_seq_one_letter_code
_entity_poly.pdbx_strand_id
1 'polypeptide(L)'
;MSWGKYPSIEERDLVHGTPIKVYKNGDPWFPGKRVVVNQRQHPTFESFLNYLTSTLKEERAVRRLYTPNHGTRITDYDQIKPENVYVTSHALGSNEHLKRIR
;
A
#
# COMPACT_ATOMS: atom_id res chain seq x y z
N MET A 1 30.11 -27.34 -2.49
CA MET A 1 29.99 -25.90 -2.24
C MET A 1 28.52 -25.49 -2.41
N SER A 2 27.80 -25.17 -1.32
CA SER A 2 26.37 -24.81 -1.38
C SER A 2 26.18 -23.30 -1.31
N TRP A 3 25.79 -22.69 -2.41
CA TRP A 3 25.17 -21.37 -2.42
C TRP A 3 23.75 -21.50 -1.84
N GLY A 4 23.55 -21.11 -0.57
CA GLY A 4 22.27 -21.36 0.13
C GLY A 4 22.02 -20.51 1.38
N LYS A 5 22.45 -19.24 1.40
CA LYS A 5 22.32 -18.38 2.60
C LYS A 5 21.87 -16.95 2.33
N TYR A 6 21.41 -16.62 1.12
CA TYR A 6 20.79 -15.33 0.87
C TYR A 6 19.27 -15.48 0.92
N PRO A 7 18.59 -14.89 1.93
CA PRO A 7 17.14 -14.82 1.91
C PRO A 7 16.69 -14.22 0.59
N SER A 8 15.56 -14.69 0.06
CA SER A 8 14.97 -14.12 -1.14
C SER A 8 14.78 -12.61 -0.94
N ILE A 9 14.68 -11.85 -2.02
CA ILE A 9 14.40 -10.41 -1.93
C ILE A 9 13.17 -10.19 -1.03
N GLU A 10 12.12 -10.98 -1.24
CA GLU A 10 10.88 -10.98 -0.44
C GLU A 10 11.11 -11.26 1.07
N GLU A 11 11.98 -12.22 1.42
CA GLU A 11 12.33 -12.53 2.81
C GLU A 11 13.17 -11.44 3.48
N ARG A 12 14.06 -10.78 2.74
CA ARG A 12 14.84 -9.64 3.23
C ARG A 12 13.95 -8.44 3.54
N ASP A 13 12.92 -8.25 2.72
CA ASP A 13 12.01 -7.11 2.83
C ASP A 13 11.08 -7.24 4.04
N LEU A 14 10.66 -8.47 4.36
CA LEU A 14 9.89 -8.75 5.58
C LEU A 14 10.64 -8.33 6.86
N VAL A 15 11.97 -8.31 6.83
CA VAL A 15 12.82 -7.98 7.99
C VAL A 15 13.03 -6.46 8.16
N HIS A 16 12.90 -5.66 7.09
CA HIS A 16 13.29 -4.23 7.11
C HIS A 16 12.28 -3.25 6.52
N GLY A 17 11.19 -3.71 5.90
CA GLY A 17 10.14 -2.83 5.40
C GLY A 17 9.06 -2.56 6.44
N THR A 18 8.21 -1.57 6.17
CA THR A 18 7.11 -1.20 7.05
C THR A 18 5.87 -2.02 6.68
N PRO A 19 5.44 -3.01 7.50
CA PRO A 19 4.25 -3.79 7.20
C PRO A 19 3.00 -2.93 7.39
N ILE A 20 2.08 -2.99 6.43
CA ILE A 20 0.78 -2.30 6.50
C ILE A 20 -0.34 -3.18 5.95
N LYS A 21 -1.59 -2.82 6.25
CA LYS A 21 -2.76 -3.43 5.63
C LYS A 21 -3.48 -2.40 4.76
N VAL A 22 -3.73 -2.76 3.50
CA VAL A 22 -4.36 -1.87 2.52
C VAL A 22 -5.72 -2.44 2.12
N TYR A 23 -6.74 -1.58 2.08
CA TYR A 23 -8.08 -1.87 1.60
C TYR A 23 -8.37 -1.10 0.32
N LYS A 24 -9.32 -1.61 -0.47
CA LYS A 24 -9.83 -0.94 -1.66
C LYS A 24 -10.96 0.00 -1.28
N ASN A 25 -10.93 1.25 -1.75
CA ASN A 25 -12.02 2.18 -1.46
C ASN A 25 -13.33 1.74 -2.12
N GLY A 26 -14.38 1.59 -1.32
CA GLY A 26 -15.70 1.23 -1.80
C GLY A 26 -15.91 -0.26 -2.09
N ASP A 27 -14.97 -1.12 -1.73
CA ASP A 27 -15.13 -2.58 -1.81
C ASP A 27 -15.24 -3.18 -0.40
N PRO A 28 -16.46 -3.38 0.13
CA PRO A 28 -16.67 -3.97 1.45
C PRO A 28 -16.37 -5.48 1.50
N TRP A 29 -16.28 -6.14 0.34
CA TRP A 29 -16.04 -7.58 0.26
C TRP A 29 -14.56 -7.92 0.22
N PHE A 30 -13.69 -6.93 -0.02
CA PHE A 30 -12.26 -7.09 0.03
C PHE A 30 -11.74 -7.12 1.48
N PRO A 31 -11.18 -8.24 1.96
CA PRO A 31 -10.75 -8.38 3.36
C PRO A 31 -9.51 -7.54 3.73
N GLY A 32 -8.97 -6.79 2.76
CA GLY A 32 -7.69 -6.09 2.85
C GLY A 32 -6.51 -7.00 2.56
N LYS A 33 -5.42 -6.43 2.06
CA LYS A 33 -4.17 -7.14 1.76
C LYS A 33 -3.03 -6.58 2.59
N ARG A 34 -2.26 -7.48 3.23
CA ARG A 34 -1.00 -7.12 3.89
C ARG A 34 0.06 -6.87 2.82
N VAL A 35 0.76 -5.76 2.94
CA VAL A 35 1.87 -5.38 2.05
C VAL A 35 3.01 -4.83 2.90
N VAL A 36 4.24 -5.00 2.42
CA VAL A 36 5.43 -4.46 3.06
C VAL A 36 5.89 -3.28 2.24
N VAL A 37 6.02 -2.12 2.88
CA VAL A 37 6.49 -0.91 2.22
C VAL A 37 8.00 -0.86 2.31
N ASN A 38 8.67 -0.93 1.16
CA ASN A 38 10.12 -0.82 1.07
C ASN A 38 10.51 0.26 0.05
N GLN A 39 11.00 1.41 0.55
CA GLN A 39 11.46 2.52 -0.28
C GLN A 39 12.67 2.14 -1.18
N ARG A 40 13.46 1.12 -0.82
CA ARG A 40 14.56 0.66 -1.67
C ARG A 40 14.06 0.02 -2.98
N GLN A 41 12.88 -0.60 -2.96
CA GLN A 41 12.26 -1.19 -4.16
C GLN A 41 11.39 -0.21 -4.91
N HIS A 42 10.80 0.73 -4.19
CA HIS A 42 9.97 1.79 -4.73
C HIS A 42 10.57 3.13 -4.31
N PRO A 43 11.59 3.64 -5.03
CA PRO A 43 12.28 4.88 -4.62
C PRO A 43 11.35 6.09 -4.53
N THR A 44 10.29 6.11 -5.34
CA THR A 44 9.27 7.15 -5.35
C THR A 44 7.94 6.64 -4.83
N PHE A 45 7.18 7.52 -4.17
CA PHE A 45 5.84 7.19 -3.70
C PHE A 45 4.91 6.76 -4.85
N GLU A 46 5.06 7.36 -6.04
CA GLU A 46 4.33 6.93 -7.24
C GLU A 46 4.64 5.48 -7.65
N SER A 47 5.91 5.07 -7.59
CA SER A 47 6.30 3.67 -7.86
C SER A 47 5.63 2.71 -6.89
N PHE A 48 5.48 3.11 -5.62
CA PHE A 48 4.76 2.32 -4.62
C PHE A 48 3.25 2.25 -4.90
N LEU A 49 2.62 3.35 -5.34
CA LEU A 49 1.21 3.32 -5.76
C LEU A 49 0.98 2.43 -7.00
N ASN A 50 1.92 2.41 -7.93
CA ASN A 50 1.89 1.48 -9.07
C ASN A 50 2.02 0.02 -8.60
N TYR A 51 2.93 -0.25 -7.67
CA TYR A 51 3.03 -1.57 -7.02
C TYR A 51 1.72 -1.97 -6.33
N LEU A 52 1.06 -1.06 -5.61
CA LEU A 52 -0.24 -1.33 -4.99
C LEU A 52 -1.31 -1.65 -6.04
N THR A 53 -1.30 -0.98 -7.19
CA THR A 53 -2.24 -1.27 -8.30
C THR A 53 -2.13 -2.73 -8.73
N SER A 54 -0.91 -3.20 -9.03
CA SER A 54 -0.68 -4.60 -9.44
C SER A 54 -0.97 -5.58 -8.30
N THR A 55 -0.54 -5.24 -7.08
CA THR A 55 -0.64 -6.10 -5.90
C THR A 55 -2.09 -6.30 -5.45
N LEU A 56 -2.91 -5.27 -5.53
CA LEU A 56 -4.32 -5.31 -5.18
C LEU A 56 -5.21 -5.76 -6.35
N LYS A 57 -4.64 -5.94 -7.55
CA LYS A 57 -5.37 -6.23 -8.79
C LYS A 57 -6.52 -5.25 -8.98
N GLU A 58 -6.19 -3.97 -8.91
CA GLU A 58 -7.17 -2.90 -9.13
C GLU A 58 -7.42 -2.75 -10.63
N GLU A 59 -8.68 -2.55 -11.03
CA GLU A 59 -9.04 -2.31 -12.43
C GLU A 59 -8.51 -0.95 -12.92
N ARG A 60 -8.39 0.01 -11.99
CA ARG A 60 -7.86 1.36 -12.24
C ARG A 60 -6.59 1.58 -11.45
N ALA A 61 -5.69 2.39 -11.99
CA ALA A 61 -4.45 2.75 -11.30
C ALA A 61 -4.77 3.41 -9.95
N VAL A 62 -4.15 2.92 -8.88
CA VAL A 62 -4.15 3.57 -7.57
C VAL A 62 -3.35 4.87 -7.71
N ARG A 63 -3.99 6.00 -7.37
CA ARG A 63 -3.36 7.33 -7.47
C ARG A 63 -3.12 7.96 -6.11
N ARG A 64 -3.83 7.50 -5.09
CA ARG A 64 -3.78 8.07 -3.74
C ARG A 64 -3.96 6.98 -2.71
N LEU A 65 -3.43 7.23 -1.52
CA LEU A 65 -3.56 6.40 -0.34
C LEU A 65 -4.03 7.28 0.81
N TYR A 66 -4.93 6.78 1.66
CA TYR A 66 -5.55 7.54 2.73
C TYR A 66 -5.63 6.76 4.02
N THR A 67 -5.69 7.46 5.15
CA THR A 67 -6.12 6.86 6.42
C THR A 67 -7.64 6.64 6.40
N PRO A 68 -8.15 5.50 6.91
CA PRO A 68 -9.58 5.18 6.85
C PRO A 68 -10.46 6.08 7.72
N ASN A 69 -9.94 6.57 8.86
CA ASN A 69 -10.74 7.29 9.85
C ASN A 69 -10.86 8.81 9.60
N HIS A 70 -9.82 9.43 9.03
CA HIS A 70 -9.76 10.89 8.86
C HIS A 70 -9.61 11.31 7.39
N GLY A 71 -9.43 10.36 6.48
CA GLY A 71 -9.15 10.64 5.08
C GLY A 71 -7.92 11.51 4.86
N THR A 72 -6.94 11.39 5.75
CA THR A 72 -5.66 12.06 5.59
C THR A 72 -4.93 11.44 4.41
N ARG A 73 -4.61 12.24 3.40
CA ARG A 73 -3.86 11.77 2.23
C ARG A 73 -2.42 11.48 2.65
N ILE A 74 -1.97 10.28 2.30
CA ILE A 74 -0.57 9.89 2.40
C ILE A 74 0.13 10.34 1.12
N THR A 75 1.19 11.12 1.28
CA THR A 75 1.97 11.65 0.15
C THR A 75 3.41 11.15 0.12
N ASP A 76 3.89 10.57 1.22
CA ASP A 76 5.28 10.14 1.38
C ASP A 76 5.40 8.94 2.34
N TYR A 77 6.55 8.26 2.31
CA TYR A 77 6.89 7.12 3.15
C TYR A 77 6.92 7.46 4.64
N ASP A 78 7.34 8.67 5.02
CA ASP A 78 7.43 9.08 6.43
C ASP A 78 6.08 9.10 7.15
N GLN A 79 4.98 9.16 6.38
CA GLN A 79 3.62 9.15 6.91
C GLN A 79 3.06 7.72 7.07
N ILE A 80 3.79 6.72 6.58
CA ILE A 80 3.43 5.30 6.68
C ILE A 80 3.92 4.76 8.02
N LYS A 81 2.99 4.19 8.79
CA LYS A 81 3.25 3.64 10.12
C LYS A 81 3.13 2.12 10.10
N PRO A 82 4.01 1.39 10.80
CA PRO A 82 3.95 -0.06 10.87
C PRO A 82 2.64 -0.52 11.51
N GLU A 83 2.14 -1.67 11.02
CA GLU A 83 0.90 -2.33 11.43
C GLU A 83 -0.36 -1.43 11.33
N ASN A 84 -0.32 -0.36 10.53
CA ASN A 84 -1.45 0.52 10.32
C ASN A 84 -2.25 0.17 9.06
N VAL A 85 -3.44 0.76 8.95
CA VAL A 85 -4.42 0.50 7.89
C VAL A 85 -4.56 1.69 6.96
N TYR A 86 -4.69 1.40 5.67
CA TYR A 86 -4.80 2.41 4.63
C TYR A 86 -5.84 2.01 3.58
N VAL A 87 -6.36 3.00 2.85
CA VAL A 87 -7.38 2.82 1.81
C VAL A 87 -6.88 3.45 0.50
N THR A 88 -6.97 2.71 -0.61
CA THR A 88 -6.58 3.21 -1.95
C THR A 88 -7.60 4.19 -2.51
N SER A 89 -7.22 5.01 -3.49
CA SER A 89 -8.18 5.76 -4.30
C SER A 89 -7.66 6.00 -5.70
N HIS A 90 -8.55 5.92 -6.67
CA HIS A 90 -8.28 6.11 -8.10
C HIS A 90 -8.62 7.52 -8.59
N ALA A 91 -9.37 8.29 -7.80
CA ALA A 91 -9.88 9.59 -8.23
C ALA A 91 -8.76 10.63 -8.30
N LEU A 92 -8.74 11.42 -9.39
CA LEU A 92 -7.85 12.58 -9.57
C LEU A 92 -8.49 13.90 -9.10
N GLY A 93 -9.82 13.93 -8.87
CA GLY A 93 -10.56 15.09 -8.34
C GLY A 93 -10.51 15.23 -6.81
N SER A 94 -10.88 16.39 -6.29
CA SER A 94 -10.63 16.80 -4.90
C SER A 94 -11.52 16.16 -3.83
N ASN A 95 -12.61 15.46 -4.16
CA ASN A 95 -13.59 15.01 -3.15
C ASN A 95 -14.46 13.80 -3.56
N GLU A 96 -13.95 12.81 -4.31
CA GLU A 96 -14.66 11.53 -4.39
C GLU A 96 -14.44 10.77 -3.09
N HIS A 97 -15.41 10.93 -2.19
CA HIS A 97 -15.43 10.48 -0.80
C HIS A 97 -14.80 9.09 -0.62
N LEU A 98 -13.94 8.95 0.40
CA LEU A 98 -13.64 7.65 0.98
C LEU A 98 -14.98 7.04 1.37
N LYS A 99 -15.41 6.05 0.59
CA LYS A 99 -16.63 5.31 0.85
C LYS A 99 -16.31 4.45 2.05
N ARG A 100 -16.81 4.86 3.22
CA ARG A 100 -16.58 4.17 4.49
C ARG A 100 -16.81 2.69 4.29
N ILE A 101 -15.78 1.90 4.55
CA ILE A 101 -15.90 0.46 4.73
C ILE A 101 -16.65 0.30 6.06
N ARG A 102 -17.88 -0.21 5.99
CA ARG A 102 -18.80 -0.33 7.13
C ARG A 102 -18.55 -1.64 7.86
#